data_AF-A0A0C9UIG6-F1
#
_entry.id   AF-A0A0C9UIG6-F1
#
_cell.length_a   1.000
_cell.length_b   1.000
_cell.length_c   1.000
_cell.angle_alpha   90.00
_cell.angle_beta   90.00
_cell.angle_gamma   90.00
#
_symmetry.space_group_name_H-M   'P 1'
#
loop_
_entity.id
_entity.type
_entity.pdbx_description
1 polymer ?
#
loop_
_entity_poly.entity_id
_entity_poly.type
_entity_poly.pdbx_seq_one_letter_code
_entity_poly.pdbx_strand_id
1 'polypeptide(L)'
;MDLGVAWVQIQLLQHTMPQIYTRDIWENRKRKMRITIAFDFGSHILAFITIDHLCQVYWGASRAALPAQHLDPLVNFDHWLQTVIDWSQNIPFITGRKAPLAVKCIQESNSPFAGVGTYTANELFFLAGLCLFLTVPEVFYNPSRIARLCAGYMQIVYTTPSRILEIIKPSRRRDEYLISATIRERHSFQRYLHVFGRDKCYISARQKRLVEEAQFIIDYHQERTWDTDGGYSWIRNPIPEWASYYPSGPEYEFKDYFEPGFVREALDAHGAVLGGPIFSENRWSALGGCQVHTSPLSQAFPEYSPTFLNLDIYETIYIPSGLRAKHVPTYHFNLGFNAWSILTSFGSSSAYRIEKQNADGSINTVFLAPHQYPSSEFIRQSKLLRIIIAGSSMWTVGPLDFCGVARPVQEGRAPERMVYCLHDPGLNEHQTWLHLANDKSRVDNRKGRRHRPSTNKDVINARKRFREQAETDKENRAIQVEESQPPKRCRLSADKKLIVQGSI
;
A
#
# COMPACT_ATOMS: atom_id res chain seq x y z
N MET A 1 9.80 -17.15 32.00
CA MET A 1 9.47 -18.26 31.09
C MET A 1 10.69 -18.45 30.22
N ASP A 2 11.35 -19.60 30.30
CA ASP A 2 12.45 -19.94 29.39
C ASP A 2 11.82 -20.57 28.15
N LEU A 3 11.92 -19.89 27.01
CA LEU A 3 11.39 -20.37 25.72
C LEU A 3 12.43 -21.17 24.93
N GLY A 4 13.65 -21.35 25.47
CA GLY A 4 14.78 -21.87 24.70
C GLY A 4 15.07 -21.00 23.48
N VAL A 5 15.46 -21.65 22.38
CA VAL A 5 15.59 -20.97 21.07
C VAL A 5 14.21 -20.90 20.44
N ALA A 6 13.68 -19.68 20.32
CA ALA A 6 12.40 -19.42 19.68
C ALA A 6 12.51 -18.33 18.62
N TRP A 7 11.68 -18.43 17.60
CA TRP A 7 11.43 -17.36 16.65
C TRP A 7 10.29 -16.49 17.14
N VAL A 8 10.42 -15.18 16.97
CA VAL A 8 9.37 -14.21 17.28
C VAL A 8 8.99 -13.43 16.04
N GLN A 9 7.69 -13.32 15.77
CA GLN A 9 7.14 -12.40 14.79
C GLN A 9 6.30 -11.36 15.54
N ILE A 10 6.62 -10.09 15.32
CA ILE A 10 5.88 -8.97 15.90
C ILE A 10 5.22 -8.23 14.76
N GLN A 11 3.91 -8.37 14.65
CA GLN A 11 3.12 -7.65 13.66
C GLN A 11 2.74 -6.28 14.23
N LEU A 12 3.43 -5.25 13.74
CA LEU A 12 3.14 -3.87 14.06
C LEU A 12 1.79 -3.50 13.43
N LEU A 13 0.78 -3.27 14.27
CA LEU A 13 -0.50 -2.71 13.81
C LEU A 13 -0.48 -1.20 14.05
N GLN A 14 -1.66 -0.58 13.93
CA GLN A 14 -1.84 0.85 14.17
C GLN A 14 -1.23 1.28 15.51
N HIS A 15 -0.64 2.47 15.52
CA HIS A 15 -0.12 3.12 16.73
C HIS A 15 0.95 2.32 17.49
N THR A 16 1.70 1.42 16.84
CA THR A 16 2.78 0.65 17.48
C THR A 16 4.14 0.99 16.87
N MET A 17 5.06 1.43 17.72
CA MET A 17 6.42 1.82 17.34
C MET A 17 7.47 0.98 18.08
N PRO A 18 8.43 0.36 17.38
CA PRO A 18 9.63 -0.16 18.04
C PRO A 18 10.57 0.99 18.42
N GLN A 19 10.97 1.05 19.69
CA GLN A 19 11.94 2.01 20.20
C GLN A 19 13.01 1.30 21.03
N ILE A 20 14.24 1.80 20.94
CA ILE A 20 15.35 1.30 21.76
C ILE A 20 15.60 2.32 22.87
N TYR A 21 15.66 1.84 24.10
CA TYR A 21 15.96 2.63 25.30
C TYR A 21 17.29 2.19 25.88
N THR A 22 18.08 3.11 26.42
CA THR A 22 19.12 2.74 27.37
C THR A 22 18.47 2.34 28.70
N ARG A 23 19.17 1.54 29.52
CA ARG A 23 18.67 1.15 30.85
C ARG A 23 18.29 2.36 31.71
N ASP A 24 19.14 3.37 31.74
CA ASP A 24 18.90 4.60 32.50
C ASP A 24 17.63 5.33 32.05
N ILE A 25 17.47 5.55 30.73
CA ILE A 25 16.25 6.17 30.19
C ILE A 25 15.04 5.28 30.51
N TRP A 26 15.19 3.97 30.47
CA TRP A 26 14.11 3.05 30.77
C TRP A 26 13.65 3.14 32.23
N GLU A 27 14.56 3.24 33.18
CA GLU A 27 14.20 3.28 34.60
C GLU A 27 13.66 4.65 35.01
N ASN A 28 14.24 5.72 34.45
CA ASN A 28 13.99 7.08 34.93
C ASN A 28 12.91 7.84 34.15
N ARG A 29 12.53 7.40 32.95
CA ARG A 29 11.54 8.12 32.13
C ARG A 29 10.11 7.66 32.41
N LYS A 30 9.25 8.60 32.83
CA LYS A 30 7.80 8.39 32.83
C LYS A 30 7.29 8.25 31.40
N ARG A 31 6.76 7.07 31.07
CA ARG A 31 6.17 6.78 29.75
C ARG A 31 4.69 7.07 29.77
N LYS A 32 4.20 7.76 28.73
CA LYS A 32 2.76 7.90 28.47
C LYS A 32 2.20 6.80 27.57
N MET A 33 3.07 6.12 26.83
CA MET A 33 2.72 5.00 25.96
C MET A 33 2.79 3.68 26.72
N ARG A 34 1.95 2.73 26.31
CA ARG A 34 1.93 1.38 26.84
C ARG A 34 3.00 0.54 26.15
N ILE A 35 3.45 -0.52 26.81
CA ILE A 35 4.42 -1.46 26.25
C ILE A 35 3.67 -2.76 25.97
N THR A 36 3.69 -3.24 24.73
CA THR A 36 3.14 -4.57 24.40
C THR A 36 4.16 -5.64 24.76
N ILE A 37 5.39 -5.47 24.30
CA ILE A 37 6.50 -6.37 24.57
C ILE A 37 7.79 -5.57 24.60
N ALA A 38 8.71 -5.97 25.47
CA ALA A 38 10.06 -5.42 25.54
C ALA A 38 11.07 -6.55 25.66
N PHE A 39 12.20 -6.39 24.97
CA PHE A 39 13.33 -7.31 24.99
C PHE A 39 14.48 -6.61 25.69
N ASP A 40 14.89 -7.20 26.81
CA ASP A 40 15.97 -6.68 27.65
C ASP A 40 17.31 -7.32 27.24
N PHE A 41 18.25 -6.48 26.80
CA PHE A 41 19.60 -6.87 26.40
C PHE A 41 20.67 -6.37 27.39
N GLY A 42 20.30 -6.07 28.64
CA GLY A 42 21.21 -5.61 29.67
C GLY A 42 21.37 -4.09 29.67
N SER A 43 22.16 -3.54 28.74
CA SER A 43 22.36 -2.08 28.67
C SER A 43 21.25 -1.35 27.90
N HIS A 44 20.53 -2.08 27.05
CA HIS A 44 19.49 -1.55 26.18
C HIS A 44 18.24 -2.41 26.20
N ILE A 45 17.11 -1.78 25.93
CA ILE A 45 15.80 -2.43 25.90
C ILE A 45 15.11 -2.03 24.60
N LEU A 46 14.83 -3.01 23.74
CA LEU A 46 13.96 -2.82 22.58
C LEU A 46 12.51 -3.00 23.02
N ALA A 47 11.73 -1.95 23.01
CA ALA A 47 10.32 -2.01 23.37
C ALA A 47 9.41 -1.64 22.21
N PHE A 48 8.34 -2.40 22.09
CA PHE A 48 7.25 -2.17 21.15
C PHE A 48 6.16 -1.41 21.88
N ILE A 49 6.26 -0.09 21.80
CA ILE A 49 5.37 0.83 22.50
C ILE A 49 4.14 1.11 21.65
N THR A 50 3.01 1.32 22.31
CA THR A 50 1.72 1.52 21.66
C THR A 50 0.78 2.37 22.50
N ILE A 51 -0.18 2.99 21.85
CA ILE A 51 -1.25 3.74 22.51
C ILE A 51 -2.33 2.79 23.04
N ASP A 52 -2.63 1.72 22.31
CA ASP A 52 -3.87 0.95 22.43
C ASP A 52 -3.69 -0.57 22.47
N HIS A 53 -2.45 -1.08 22.53
CA HIS A 53 -2.14 -2.51 22.50
C HIS A 53 -2.52 -3.21 21.18
N LEU A 54 -2.64 -2.47 20.09
CA LEU A 54 -2.77 -3.05 18.76
C LEU A 54 -1.40 -3.53 18.25
N CYS A 55 -0.94 -4.64 18.80
CA CYS A 55 0.27 -5.35 18.36
C CYS A 55 0.04 -6.84 18.55
N GLN A 56 0.44 -7.65 17.56
CA GLN A 56 0.33 -9.11 17.65
C GLN A 56 1.73 -9.71 17.74
N VAL A 57 1.94 -10.53 18.78
CA VAL A 57 3.21 -11.21 19.02
C VAL A 57 2.97 -12.71 18.86
N TYR A 58 3.75 -13.32 17.99
CA TYR A 58 3.71 -14.75 17.73
C TYR A 58 5.07 -15.35 18.02
N TRP A 59 5.05 -16.54 18.60
CA TRP A 59 6.24 -17.33 18.88
C TRP A 59 6.14 -18.64 18.11
N GLY A 60 7.27 -19.10 17.57
CA GLY A 60 7.34 -20.35 16.83
C GLY A 60 8.67 -21.05 17.07
N ALA A 61 8.67 -22.39 16.98
CA ALA A 61 9.90 -23.17 17.03
C ALA A 61 10.78 -22.97 15.77
N SER A 62 10.17 -22.53 14.67
CA SER A 62 10.83 -22.22 13.40
C SER A 62 10.20 -20.99 12.76
N ARG A 63 10.89 -20.36 11.80
CA ARG A 63 10.34 -19.25 11.02
C ARG A 63 9.09 -19.66 10.22
N ALA A 64 9.04 -20.90 9.74
CA ALA A 64 7.90 -21.44 9.00
C ALA A 64 6.66 -21.63 9.89
N ALA A 65 6.83 -21.78 11.20
CA ALA A 65 5.71 -21.91 12.15
C ALA A 65 5.04 -20.55 12.49
N LEU A 66 5.56 -19.43 11.98
CA LEU A 66 5.00 -18.11 12.23
C LEU A 66 3.85 -17.81 11.24
N PRO A 67 2.79 -17.10 11.67
CA PRO A 67 1.51 -17.07 10.96
C PRO A 67 1.44 -16.16 9.73
N ALA A 68 2.44 -15.30 9.47
CA ALA A 68 2.40 -14.44 8.29
C ALA A 68 3.72 -14.47 7.53
N GLN A 69 3.68 -15.03 6.33
CA GLN A 69 4.65 -14.74 5.29
C GLN A 69 3.92 -13.94 4.22
N HIS A 70 4.08 -12.61 4.28
CA HIS A 70 3.60 -11.76 3.20
C HIS A 70 4.51 -11.97 1.98
N LEU A 71 3.91 -12.11 0.81
CA LEU A 71 4.67 -12.12 -0.43
C LEU A 71 5.33 -10.76 -0.61
N ASP A 72 6.64 -10.76 -0.84
CA ASP A 72 7.39 -9.56 -1.19
C ASP A 72 7.33 -9.37 -2.72
N PRO A 73 6.56 -8.39 -3.22
CA PRO A 73 6.44 -8.17 -4.65
C PRO A 73 7.73 -7.69 -5.31
N LEU A 74 8.74 -7.23 -4.53
CA LEU A 74 10.06 -6.88 -5.05
C LEU A 74 10.89 -8.13 -5.40
N VAL A 75 10.59 -9.26 -4.77
CA VAL A 75 11.33 -10.52 -4.97
C VAL A 75 10.67 -11.38 -6.04
N ASN A 76 9.34 -11.48 -6.01
CA ASN A 76 8.59 -12.30 -6.96
C ASN A 76 7.30 -11.59 -7.41
N PHE A 77 7.48 -10.64 -8.33
CA PHE A 77 6.40 -9.80 -8.83
C PHE A 77 5.30 -10.61 -9.52
N ASP A 78 5.64 -11.57 -10.38
CA ASP A 78 4.66 -12.36 -11.12
C ASP A 78 3.80 -13.24 -10.19
N HIS A 79 4.41 -13.86 -9.18
CA HIS A 79 3.66 -14.64 -8.20
C HIS A 79 2.78 -13.77 -7.32
N TRP A 80 3.25 -12.58 -6.92
CA TRP A 80 2.41 -11.61 -6.22
C TRP A 80 1.23 -11.15 -7.10
N LEU A 81 1.46 -10.88 -8.40
CA LEU A 81 0.42 -10.49 -9.34
C LEU A 81 -0.61 -11.61 -9.54
N GLN A 82 -0.16 -12.86 -9.67
CA GLN A 82 -1.06 -14.02 -9.70
C GLN A 82 -1.90 -14.10 -8.42
N THR A 83 -1.29 -13.88 -7.26
CA THR A 83 -2.02 -13.83 -5.98
C THR A 83 -3.07 -12.72 -5.95
N VAL A 84 -2.83 -11.58 -6.59
CA VAL A 84 -3.83 -10.51 -6.74
C VAL A 84 -5.00 -10.97 -7.59
N ILE A 85 -4.74 -11.65 -8.70
CA ILE A 85 -5.77 -12.18 -9.60
C ILE A 85 -6.60 -13.22 -8.86
N ASP A 86 -5.96 -14.22 -8.27
CA ASP A 86 -6.62 -15.31 -7.55
C ASP A 86 -7.46 -14.76 -6.38
N TRP A 87 -6.88 -13.84 -5.60
CA TRP A 87 -7.61 -13.19 -4.51
C TRP A 87 -8.84 -12.47 -5.05
N SER A 88 -8.72 -11.73 -6.16
CA SER A 88 -9.80 -10.95 -6.74
C SER A 88 -10.96 -11.81 -7.27
N GLN A 89 -10.65 -12.96 -7.85
CA GLN A 89 -11.62 -13.95 -8.31
C GLN A 89 -12.34 -14.64 -7.14
N ASN A 90 -11.68 -14.74 -5.99
CA ASN A 90 -12.22 -15.37 -4.78
C ASN A 90 -12.89 -14.39 -3.81
N ILE A 91 -13.00 -13.09 -4.14
CA ILE A 91 -13.74 -12.15 -3.30
C ILE A 91 -15.21 -12.62 -3.26
N PRO A 92 -15.76 -12.94 -2.07
CA PRO A 92 -17.14 -13.37 -1.98
C PRO A 92 -18.03 -12.27 -2.54
N PHE A 93 -18.66 -12.52 -3.68
CA PHE A 93 -19.75 -11.70 -4.13
C PHE A 93 -20.85 -11.86 -3.10
N ILE A 94 -21.09 -10.82 -2.31
CA ILE A 94 -22.27 -10.78 -1.47
C ILE A 94 -23.44 -10.95 -2.42
N THR A 95 -24.17 -12.06 -2.27
CA THR A 95 -25.34 -12.46 -3.07
C THR A 95 -26.56 -11.54 -2.83
N GLY A 96 -26.31 -10.26 -2.52
CA GLY A 96 -27.31 -9.24 -2.20
C GLY A 96 -27.12 -7.95 -3.00
N ARG A 97 -27.91 -6.92 -2.64
CA ARG A 97 -28.08 -5.67 -3.40
C ARG A 97 -26.88 -4.68 -3.37
N LYS A 98 -25.77 -4.99 -2.69
CA LYS A 98 -24.65 -4.03 -2.54
C LYS A 98 -23.29 -4.73 -2.69
N ALA A 99 -22.59 -4.43 -3.78
CA ALA A 99 -21.19 -4.80 -3.92
C ALA A 99 -20.33 -3.95 -2.97
N PRO A 100 -19.31 -4.54 -2.34
CA PRO A 100 -18.41 -3.79 -1.50
C PRO A 100 -17.55 -2.83 -2.34
N LEU A 101 -17.14 -1.72 -1.73
CA LEU A 101 -16.15 -0.81 -2.32
C LEU A 101 -14.80 -1.51 -2.41
N ALA A 102 -14.12 -1.38 -3.55
CA ALA A 102 -12.82 -2.01 -3.78
C ALA A 102 -11.79 -1.57 -2.71
N VAL A 103 -11.77 -0.28 -2.38
CA VAL A 103 -10.86 0.28 -1.37
C VAL A 103 -11.00 -0.39 0.00
N LYS A 104 -12.24 -0.73 0.39
CA LYS A 104 -12.51 -1.36 1.68
C LYS A 104 -12.06 -2.82 1.68
N CYS A 105 -12.34 -3.56 0.61
CA CYS A 105 -11.85 -4.94 0.46
C CYS A 105 -10.33 -5.02 0.49
N ILE A 106 -9.64 -4.08 -0.15
CA ILE A 106 -8.17 -3.98 -0.12
C ILE A 106 -7.68 -3.74 1.31
N GLN A 107 -8.25 -2.78 2.04
CA GLN A 107 -7.87 -2.47 3.43
C GLN A 107 -8.11 -3.64 4.41
N GLU A 108 -9.15 -4.42 4.17
CA GLU A 108 -9.50 -5.58 5.00
C GLU A 108 -8.70 -6.84 4.61
N SER A 109 -8.02 -6.83 3.45
CA SER A 109 -7.19 -7.93 2.99
C SER A 109 -5.82 -7.95 3.71
N ASN A 110 -5.41 -9.12 4.19
CA ASN A 110 -4.05 -9.33 4.72
C ASN A 110 -3.03 -9.66 3.62
N SER A 111 -3.52 -10.24 2.52
CA SER A 111 -2.80 -10.60 1.31
C SER A 111 -3.79 -10.44 0.15
N PRO A 112 -3.37 -9.94 -1.02
CA PRO A 112 -2.00 -9.56 -1.42
C PRO A 112 -1.58 -8.14 -0.97
N PHE A 113 -2.51 -7.32 -0.47
CA PHE A 113 -2.28 -5.90 -0.18
C PHE A 113 -1.81 -5.64 1.26
N ALA A 114 -0.83 -6.41 1.72
CA ALA A 114 -0.26 -6.24 3.04
C ALA A 114 0.25 -4.79 3.24
N GLY A 115 -0.07 -4.21 4.41
CA GLY A 115 0.35 -2.85 4.76
C GLY A 115 -0.55 -1.71 4.22
N VAL A 116 -1.60 -2.02 3.45
CA VAL A 116 -2.54 -1.00 2.96
C VAL A 116 -3.54 -0.62 4.05
N GLY A 117 -3.18 0.39 4.85
CA GLY A 117 -4.08 1.00 5.84
C GLY A 117 -4.91 2.16 5.29
N THR A 118 -5.54 2.93 6.19
CA THR A 118 -6.36 4.11 5.85
C THR A 118 -5.63 5.09 4.93
N TYR A 119 -4.43 5.55 5.31
CA TYR A 119 -3.67 6.53 4.54
C TYR A 119 -3.24 5.96 3.19
N THR A 120 -2.62 4.79 3.23
CA THR A 120 -2.08 4.10 2.05
C THR A 120 -3.16 3.80 1.02
N ALA A 121 -4.38 3.44 1.43
CA ALA A 121 -5.46 3.14 0.49
C ALA A 121 -5.91 4.38 -0.30
N ASN A 122 -5.99 5.54 0.36
CA ASN A 122 -6.34 6.80 -0.32
C ASN A 122 -5.26 7.20 -1.34
N GLU A 123 -3.99 7.10 -0.93
CA GLU A 123 -2.85 7.38 -1.80
C GLU A 123 -2.76 6.38 -2.97
N LEU A 124 -2.99 5.09 -2.70
CA LEU A 124 -3.00 4.03 -3.72
C LEU A 124 -4.03 4.30 -4.82
N PHE A 125 -5.28 4.64 -4.45
CA PHE A 125 -6.33 4.95 -5.42
C PHE A 125 -6.03 6.25 -6.18
N PHE A 126 -5.44 7.25 -5.53
CA PHE A 126 -4.95 8.44 -6.23
C PHE A 126 -3.88 8.11 -7.26
N LEU A 127 -2.85 7.34 -6.90
CA LEU A 127 -1.75 6.93 -7.80
C LEU A 127 -2.28 6.10 -8.98
N ALA A 128 -3.24 5.21 -8.72
CA ALA A 128 -3.91 4.40 -9.75
C ALA A 128 -4.89 5.19 -10.63
N GLY A 129 -5.18 6.46 -10.29
CA GLY A 129 -6.20 7.26 -10.97
C GLY A 129 -7.61 6.70 -10.83
N LEU A 130 -7.90 6.05 -9.70
CA LEU A 130 -9.17 5.36 -9.44
C LEU A 130 -9.99 6.12 -8.41
N CYS A 131 -11.29 6.25 -8.69
CA CYS A 131 -12.23 6.82 -7.74
C CYS A 131 -12.45 5.85 -6.54
N LEU A 132 -12.47 6.38 -5.31
CA LEU A 132 -12.67 5.58 -4.09
C LEU A 132 -14.05 4.89 -4.02
N PHE A 133 -15.01 5.34 -4.82
CA PHE A 133 -16.38 4.82 -4.86
C PHE A 133 -16.56 3.68 -5.87
N LEU A 134 -15.50 3.27 -6.57
CA LEU A 134 -15.56 2.08 -7.42
C LEU A 134 -15.77 0.83 -6.56
N THR A 135 -16.70 -0.01 -6.99
CA THR A 135 -16.97 -1.31 -6.41
C THR A 135 -15.87 -2.32 -6.75
N VAL A 136 -15.80 -3.43 -6.02
CA VAL A 136 -14.88 -4.54 -6.34
C VAL A 136 -14.94 -4.94 -7.81
N PRO A 137 -16.11 -5.20 -8.42
CA PRO A 137 -16.17 -5.64 -9.82
C PRO A 137 -15.71 -4.55 -10.79
N GLU A 138 -16.00 -3.28 -10.50
CA GLU A 138 -15.54 -2.16 -11.32
C GLU A 138 -14.02 -2.08 -11.44
N VAL A 139 -13.29 -2.47 -10.39
CA VAL A 139 -11.83 -2.43 -10.36
C VAL A 139 -11.23 -3.76 -10.82
N PHE A 140 -11.72 -4.87 -10.26
CA PHE A 140 -11.07 -6.17 -10.40
C PHE A 140 -11.55 -6.98 -11.61
N TYR A 141 -12.68 -6.63 -12.23
CA TYR A 141 -13.10 -7.24 -13.50
C TYR A 141 -12.65 -6.43 -14.71
N ASN A 142 -11.77 -5.45 -14.48
CA ASN A 142 -11.24 -4.60 -15.52
C ASN A 142 -9.70 -4.67 -15.52
N PRO A 143 -9.06 -5.24 -16.55
CA PRO A 143 -7.61 -5.43 -16.58
C PRO A 143 -6.83 -4.11 -16.50
N SER A 144 -7.34 -3.02 -17.07
CA SER A 144 -6.68 -1.71 -16.95
C SER A 144 -6.70 -1.19 -15.52
N ARG A 145 -7.85 -1.21 -14.84
CA ARG A 145 -7.98 -0.71 -13.47
C ARG A 145 -7.16 -1.54 -12.48
N ILE A 146 -7.20 -2.87 -12.57
CA ILE A 146 -6.37 -3.74 -11.73
C ILE A 146 -4.88 -3.55 -12.02
N ALA A 147 -4.46 -3.38 -13.29
CA ALA A 147 -3.07 -3.09 -13.63
C ALA A 147 -2.60 -1.76 -13.06
N ARG A 148 -3.43 -0.70 -13.15
CA ARG A 148 -3.14 0.61 -12.54
C ARG A 148 -3.09 0.54 -11.02
N LEU A 149 -3.97 -0.24 -10.39
CA LEU A 149 -3.92 -0.50 -8.96
C LEU A 149 -2.60 -1.18 -8.57
N CYS A 150 -2.16 -2.19 -9.35
CA CYS A 150 -0.88 -2.86 -9.13
C CYS A 150 0.31 -1.91 -9.32
N ALA A 151 0.29 -1.08 -10.37
CA ALA A 151 1.31 -0.04 -10.58
C ALA A 151 1.36 0.95 -9.42
N GLY A 152 0.20 1.41 -8.94
CA GLY A 152 0.10 2.28 -7.76
C GLY A 152 0.64 1.62 -6.48
N TYR A 153 0.40 0.33 -6.29
CA TYR A 153 0.93 -0.41 -5.14
C TYR A 153 2.45 -0.54 -5.22
N MET A 154 2.97 -0.97 -6.38
CA MET A 154 4.42 -1.07 -6.60
C MET A 154 5.12 0.27 -6.46
N GLN A 155 4.50 1.35 -6.91
CA GLN A 155 5.02 2.70 -6.72
C GLN A 155 5.22 3.02 -5.23
N ILE A 156 4.25 2.68 -4.38
CA ILE A 156 4.38 2.84 -2.94
C ILE A 156 5.50 1.95 -2.40
N VAL A 157 5.58 0.69 -2.82
CA VAL A 157 6.62 -0.25 -2.37
C VAL A 157 8.02 0.23 -2.74
N TYR A 158 8.25 0.68 -3.98
CA TYR A 158 9.54 1.18 -4.46
C TYR A 158 9.99 2.46 -3.77
N THR A 159 9.06 3.41 -3.54
CA THR A 159 9.43 4.75 -3.06
C THR A 159 9.39 4.88 -1.54
N THR A 160 8.63 4.04 -0.84
CA THR A 160 8.50 4.10 0.63
C THR A 160 9.85 4.02 1.36
N PRO A 161 10.77 3.08 1.07
CA PRO A 161 12.03 2.97 1.79
C PRO A 161 12.88 4.25 1.79
N SER A 162 13.06 4.87 0.62
CA SER A 162 13.83 6.11 0.50
C SER A 162 13.14 7.30 1.18
N ARG A 163 11.82 7.43 0.99
CA ARG A 163 11.00 8.49 1.63
C ARG A 163 11.02 8.39 3.15
N ILE A 164 10.83 7.19 3.70
CA ILE A 164 10.87 6.95 5.15
C ILE A 164 12.22 7.36 5.74
N LEU A 165 13.32 7.01 5.07
CA LEU A 165 14.65 7.41 5.52
C LEU A 165 14.82 8.93 5.53
N GLU A 166 14.30 9.62 4.51
CA GLU A 166 14.33 11.09 4.47
C GLU A 166 13.54 11.72 5.62
N ILE A 167 12.33 11.20 5.90
CA ILE A 167 11.44 11.69 6.96
C ILE A 167 12.08 11.50 8.35
N ILE A 168 12.74 10.37 8.59
CA ILE A 168 13.22 9.96 9.91
C ILE A 168 14.62 10.49 10.21
N LYS A 169 15.44 10.71 9.18
CA LYS A 169 16.84 11.14 9.33
C LYS A 169 17.01 12.36 10.24
N PRO A 170 16.16 13.41 10.19
CA PRO A 170 16.22 14.53 11.12
C PRO A 170 15.93 14.12 12.59
N SER A 171 14.91 13.30 12.81
CA SER A 171 14.46 12.90 14.15
C SER A 171 15.43 11.94 14.86
N ARG A 172 16.18 11.13 14.11
CA ARG A 172 17.19 10.19 14.66
C ARG A 172 18.39 10.87 15.32
N ARG A 173 18.71 12.11 14.98
CA ARG A 173 19.95 12.77 15.43
C ARG A 173 19.92 13.29 16.87
N ARG A 174 18.76 13.26 17.54
CA ARG A 174 18.63 13.88 18.89
C ARG A 174 18.91 12.92 20.03
N ASP A 175 18.34 11.71 20.00
CA ASP A 175 18.37 10.77 21.13
C ASP A 175 18.81 9.36 20.69
N GLU A 176 19.80 9.25 19.80
CA GLU A 176 20.50 8.07 19.21
C GLU A 176 19.65 6.83 18.83
N TYR A 177 18.81 6.35 19.73
CA TYR A 177 17.96 5.18 19.70
C TYR A 177 16.45 5.49 19.69
N LEU A 178 16.07 6.72 20.04
CA LEU A 178 14.67 7.16 20.12
C LEU A 178 14.28 8.02 18.93
N ILE A 179 13.14 7.68 18.33
CA ILE A 179 12.49 8.54 17.35
C ILE A 179 11.57 9.50 18.11
N SER A 180 11.95 10.77 18.13
CA SER A 180 11.16 11.86 18.72
C SER A 180 10.97 12.96 17.68
N ALA A 181 9.96 12.80 16.84
CA ALA A 181 9.68 13.76 15.77
C ALA A 181 9.11 15.07 16.32
N THR A 182 9.68 16.21 15.92
CA THR A 182 9.09 17.53 16.22
C THR A 182 7.78 17.72 15.48
N ILE A 183 6.96 18.68 15.92
CA ILE A 183 5.79 19.14 15.15
C ILE A 183 6.17 19.48 13.70
N ARG A 184 7.30 20.16 13.49
CA ARG A 184 7.81 20.52 12.16
C ARG A 184 8.13 19.29 11.31
N GLU A 185 8.79 18.29 11.88
CA GLU A 185 9.09 17.03 11.17
C GLU A 185 7.82 16.24 10.86
N ARG A 186 6.85 16.22 11.78
CA ARG A 186 5.52 15.64 11.53
C ARG A 186 4.82 16.34 10.36
N HIS A 187 4.87 17.67 10.28
CA HIS A 187 4.32 18.40 9.14
C HIS A 187 5.05 18.09 7.83
N SER A 188 6.34 17.76 7.88
CA SER A 188 7.09 17.40 6.67
C SER A 188 6.57 16.12 6.04
N PHE A 189 6.01 15.19 6.83
CA PHE A 189 5.39 13.97 6.31
C PHE A 189 4.23 14.26 5.36
N GLN A 190 3.49 15.35 5.57
CA GLN A 190 2.39 15.76 4.69
C GLN A 190 2.83 15.96 3.23
N ARG A 191 4.12 16.24 2.97
CA ARG A 191 4.67 16.41 1.62
C ARG A 191 4.70 15.11 0.81
N TYR A 192 4.67 13.97 1.49
CA TYR A 192 4.69 12.64 0.86
C TYR A 192 3.29 12.07 0.60
N LEU A 193 2.26 12.79 1.04
CA LEU A 193 0.86 12.46 0.78
C LEU A 193 0.35 13.35 -0.34
N HIS A 194 -0.32 12.75 -1.32
CA HIS A 194 -0.95 13.46 -2.42
C HIS A 194 -2.32 13.98 -2.02
N VAL A 195 -3.13 13.17 -1.33
CA VAL A 195 -4.55 13.49 -1.08
C VAL A 195 -4.94 13.41 0.40
N PHE A 196 -4.38 12.48 1.17
CA PHE A 196 -4.87 12.21 2.51
C PHE A 196 -4.66 13.40 3.46
N GLY A 197 -5.74 13.87 4.09
CA GLY A 197 -5.68 14.96 5.07
C GLY A 197 -5.17 16.29 4.51
N ARG A 198 -5.21 16.47 3.18
CA ARG A 198 -4.77 17.70 2.52
C ARG A 198 -5.98 18.54 2.15
N ASP A 199 -5.80 19.86 2.11
CA ASP A 199 -6.83 20.79 1.65
C ASP A 199 -6.89 20.88 0.11
N LYS A 200 -5.72 20.77 -0.52
CA LYS A 200 -5.50 20.80 -1.96
C LYS A 200 -4.48 19.74 -2.36
N CYS A 201 -4.71 19.13 -3.52
CA CYS A 201 -3.80 18.19 -4.17
C CYS A 201 -3.08 18.88 -5.34
N TYR A 202 -1.80 18.55 -5.54
CA TYR A 202 -1.02 18.99 -6.70
C TYR A 202 -1.03 17.90 -7.76
N ILE A 203 -1.50 18.22 -8.96
CA ILE A 203 -1.64 17.27 -10.07
C ILE A 203 -1.08 17.85 -11.38
N SER A 204 -0.85 17.00 -12.38
CA SER A 204 -0.44 17.45 -13.71
C SER A 204 -1.57 18.22 -14.40
N ALA A 205 -1.25 19.02 -15.41
CA ALA A 205 -2.26 19.70 -16.22
C ALA A 205 -3.17 18.69 -16.95
N ARG A 206 -2.61 17.58 -17.43
CA ARG A 206 -3.34 16.48 -18.07
C ARG A 206 -4.30 15.80 -17.08
N GLN A 207 -3.84 15.47 -15.88
CA GLN A 207 -4.70 14.88 -14.86
C GLN A 207 -5.80 15.84 -14.42
N LYS A 208 -5.50 17.15 -14.33
CA LYS A 208 -6.53 18.14 -14.00
C LYS A 208 -7.66 18.13 -15.03
N ARG A 209 -7.34 18.10 -16.32
CA ARG A 209 -8.32 17.99 -17.39
C ARG A 209 -9.18 16.73 -17.21
N LEU A 210 -8.57 15.58 -16.94
CA LEU A 210 -9.31 14.33 -16.68
C LEU A 210 -10.21 14.42 -15.44
N VAL A 211 -9.76 15.07 -14.38
CA VAL A 211 -10.56 15.30 -13.16
C VAL A 211 -11.75 16.20 -13.46
N GLU A 212 -11.56 17.27 -14.23
CA GLU A 212 -12.64 18.18 -14.64
C GLU A 212 -13.65 17.47 -15.56
N GLU A 213 -13.18 16.66 -16.52
CA GLU A 213 -14.03 15.81 -17.37
C GLU A 213 -14.84 14.82 -16.52
N ALA A 214 -14.19 14.08 -15.61
CA ALA A 214 -14.86 13.13 -14.72
C ALA A 214 -15.87 13.81 -13.78
N GLN A 215 -15.52 14.97 -13.22
CA GLN A 215 -16.40 15.72 -12.32
C GLN A 215 -17.63 16.26 -13.06
N PHE A 216 -17.44 16.77 -14.28
CA PHE A 216 -18.55 17.22 -15.13
C PHE A 216 -19.57 16.09 -15.38
N ILE A 217 -19.11 14.87 -15.68
CA ILE A 217 -20.01 13.71 -15.87
C ILE A 217 -20.77 13.36 -14.58
N ILE A 218 -20.09 13.41 -13.43
CA ILE A 218 -20.72 13.16 -12.13
C ILE A 218 -21.82 14.20 -11.87
N ASP A 219 -21.50 15.48 -12.03
CA ASP A 219 -22.43 16.59 -11.75
C ASP A 219 -23.62 16.56 -12.71
N TYR A 220 -23.36 16.38 -14.01
CA TYR A 220 -24.38 16.27 -15.06
C TYR A 220 -25.43 15.21 -14.74
N HIS A 221 -24.99 14.01 -14.33
CA HIS A 221 -25.91 12.93 -14.01
C HIS A 221 -26.60 13.13 -12.67
N GLN A 222 -25.98 13.79 -11.70
CA GLN A 222 -26.61 14.10 -10.41
C GLN A 222 -27.74 15.12 -10.57
N GLU A 223 -27.54 16.17 -11.36
CA GLU A 223 -28.55 17.21 -11.60
C GLU A 223 -29.78 16.66 -12.32
N ARG A 224 -29.59 15.86 -13.38
CA ARG A 224 -30.71 15.32 -14.18
C ARG A 224 -31.56 14.27 -13.49
N THR A 225 -31.06 13.65 -12.43
CA THR A 225 -31.81 12.60 -11.73
C THR A 225 -32.93 13.07 -10.82
N TRP A 226 -33.00 14.36 -10.52
CA TRP A 226 -34.03 14.89 -9.64
C TRP A 226 -35.39 15.08 -10.33
N ASP A 227 -35.41 15.17 -11.66
CA ASP A 227 -36.60 15.59 -12.42
C ASP A 227 -37.44 14.44 -12.99
N THR A 228 -37.08 13.17 -12.75
CA THR A 228 -37.84 12.03 -13.26
C THR A 228 -38.43 11.20 -12.13
N ASP A 229 -39.76 11.20 -12.01
CA ASP A 229 -40.55 10.40 -11.06
C ASP A 229 -40.26 8.87 -11.13
N GLY A 230 -39.47 8.43 -12.12
CA GLY A 230 -39.06 7.04 -12.34
C GLY A 230 -37.65 6.64 -11.84
N GLY A 231 -36.89 7.55 -11.22
CA GLY A 231 -35.60 7.19 -10.60
C GLY A 231 -34.56 6.65 -11.59
N TYR A 232 -34.27 7.40 -12.67
CA TYR A 232 -33.25 7.03 -13.65
C TYR A 232 -31.92 6.76 -12.94
N SER A 233 -31.27 5.62 -13.19
CA SER A 233 -29.91 5.39 -12.72
C SER A 233 -28.94 5.44 -13.90
N TRP A 234 -27.91 6.27 -13.81
CA TRP A 234 -26.85 6.27 -14.83
C TRP A 234 -25.86 5.13 -14.56
N ILE A 235 -25.47 4.41 -15.61
CA ILE A 235 -24.59 3.24 -15.51
C ILE A 235 -23.15 3.69 -15.74
N ARG A 236 -22.26 3.37 -14.79
CA ARG A 236 -20.84 3.75 -14.84
C ARG A 236 -20.01 2.95 -15.85
N ASN A 237 -20.55 1.84 -16.34
CA ASN A 237 -19.93 0.91 -17.29
C ASN A 237 -20.89 0.53 -18.42
N PRO A 238 -21.30 1.48 -19.27
CA PRO A 238 -22.18 1.13 -20.38
C PRO A 238 -21.45 0.13 -21.29
N ILE A 239 -22.04 -1.05 -21.49
CA ILE A 239 -21.57 -2.02 -22.49
C ILE A 239 -21.87 -1.42 -23.87
N PRO A 240 -21.04 -1.61 -24.91
CA PRO A 240 -21.24 -0.99 -26.22
C PRO A 240 -22.64 -1.16 -26.81
N GLU A 241 -23.31 -2.31 -26.61
CA GLU A 241 -24.67 -2.53 -27.11
C GLU A 241 -25.72 -1.59 -26.47
N TRP A 242 -25.40 -1.03 -25.31
CA TRP A 242 -26.27 -0.15 -24.54
C TRP A 242 -25.94 1.33 -24.72
N ALA A 243 -24.78 1.65 -25.30
CA ALA A 243 -24.41 3.03 -25.59
C ALA A 243 -25.46 3.74 -26.46
N SER A 244 -26.17 3.02 -27.33
CA SER A 244 -27.27 3.53 -28.13
C SER A 244 -28.56 3.81 -27.35
N TYR A 245 -28.75 3.20 -26.19
CA TYR A 245 -29.93 3.42 -25.33
C TYR A 245 -29.74 4.61 -24.37
N TYR A 246 -28.51 5.09 -24.19
CA TYR A 246 -28.25 6.29 -23.42
C TYR A 246 -28.45 7.53 -24.30
N PRO A 247 -29.44 8.39 -24.00
CA PRO A 247 -29.70 9.60 -24.78
C PRO A 247 -28.53 10.59 -24.75
N SER A 248 -27.57 10.36 -23.85
CA SER A 248 -26.39 11.20 -23.68
C SER A 248 -25.28 10.90 -24.68
N GLY A 249 -25.15 9.70 -25.26
CA GLY A 249 -24.03 9.40 -26.16
C GLY A 249 -22.70 9.12 -25.43
N PRO A 250 -21.66 8.67 -26.16
CA PRO A 250 -20.37 8.23 -25.61
C PRO A 250 -19.57 9.33 -24.89
N GLU A 251 -19.83 10.60 -25.21
CA GLU A 251 -19.20 11.76 -24.59
C GLU A 251 -19.56 11.94 -23.10
N TYR A 252 -20.56 11.21 -22.61
CA TYR A 252 -20.92 11.17 -21.18
C TYR A 252 -20.50 9.90 -20.45
N GLU A 253 -19.62 9.09 -21.05
CA GLU A 253 -19.05 7.93 -20.37
C GLU A 253 -18.03 8.37 -19.32
N PHE A 254 -18.16 7.88 -18.09
CA PHE A 254 -17.19 8.13 -17.03
C PHE A 254 -15.82 7.53 -17.38
N LYS A 255 -14.80 8.38 -17.45
CA LYS A 255 -13.39 7.98 -17.63
C LYS A 255 -12.58 8.24 -16.37
N ASP A 256 -11.61 7.38 -16.12
CA ASP A 256 -10.72 7.47 -14.96
C ASP A 256 -9.64 8.55 -15.16
N TYR A 257 -9.16 9.14 -14.06
CA TYR A 257 -8.22 10.28 -14.06
C TYR A 257 -6.76 9.84 -13.89
N PHE A 258 -6.35 8.81 -14.62
CA PHE A 258 -5.02 8.23 -14.47
C PHE A 258 -3.91 9.11 -15.05
N GLU A 259 -2.85 9.32 -14.27
CA GLU A 259 -1.65 10.02 -14.69
C GLU A 259 -0.42 9.13 -14.44
N PRO A 260 0.14 8.51 -15.49
CA PRO A 260 1.25 7.56 -15.37
C PRO A 260 2.52 8.16 -14.76
N GLY A 261 2.69 9.48 -14.82
CA GLY A 261 3.81 10.16 -14.14
C GLY A 261 3.84 9.94 -12.62
N PHE A 262 2.72 9.60 -11.98
CA PHE A 262 2.68 9.27 -10.55
C PHE A 262 3.14 7.85 -10.23
N VAL A 263 3.15 6.95 -11.20
CA VAL A 263 3.56 5.54 -11.06
C VAL A 263 4.76 5.19 -11.93
N ARG A 264 5.60 6.20 -12.22
CA ARG A 264 6.73 6.07 -13.14
C ARG A 264 7.69 4.96 -12.72
N GLU A 265 8.12 4.93 -11.46
CA GLU A 265 9.09 3.94 -10.98
C GLU A 265 8.54 2.51 -11.13
N ALA A 266 7.24 2.31 -10.91
CA ALA A 266 6.59 1.03 -11.15
C ALA A 266 6.50 0.67 -12.64
N LEU A 267 6.18 1.61 -13.52
CA LEU A 267 6.11 1.39 -14.97
C LEU A 267 7.49 1.24 -15.61
N ASP A 268 8.52 1.88 -15.09
CA ASP A 268 9.89 1.69 -15.56
C ASP A 268 10.39 0.29 -15.18
N ALA A 269 10.02 -0.22 -14.01
CA ALA A 269 10.39 -1.56 -13.56
C ALA A 269 9.54 -2.69 -14.18
N HIS A 270 8.22 -2.47 -14.36
CA HIS A 270 7.25 -3.51 -14.74
C HIS A 270 6.41 -3.13 -15.97
N GLY A 271 6.83 -2.16 -16.77
CA GLY A 271 6.07 -1.66 -17.93
C GLY A 271 5.81 -2.72 -18.99
N ALA A 272 6.71 -3.69 -19.15
CA ALA A 272 6.52 -4.82 -20.06
C ALA A 272 5.31 -5.69 -19.65
N VAL A 273 4.98 -5.73 -18.36
CA VAL A 273 3.88 -6.54 -17.81
C VAL A 273 2.60 -5.70 -17.65
N LEU A 274 2.72 -4.47 -17.15
CA LEU A 274 1.58 -3.63 -16.79
C LEU A 274 1.14 -2.67 -17.91
N GLY A 275 2.06 -2.26 -18.79
CA GLY A 275 1.80 -1.22 -19.78
C GLY A 275 0.70 -1.58 -20.78
N GLY A 276 0.78 -2.79 -21.36
CA GLY A 276 -0.23 -3.34 -22.26
C GLY A 276 -1.63 -3.36 -21.64
N PRO A 277 -1.83 -4.01 -20.48
CA PRO A 277 -3.13 -4.01 -19.80
C PRO A 277 -3.69 -2.62 -19.46
N ILE A 278 -2.84 -1.63 -19.13
CA ILE A 278 -3.29 -0.27 -18.78
C ILE A 278 -3.79 0.49 -20.01
N PHE A 279 -3.02 0.47 -21.09
CA PHE A 279 -3.25 1.33 -22.26
C PHE A 279 -3.82 0.61 -23.48
N SER A 280 -3.87 -0.73 -23.49
CA SER A 280 -3.78 -1.62 -24.67
C SER A 280 -2.36 -1.72 -25.22
N GLU A 281 -2.01 -2.87 -25.81
CA GLU A 281 -0.65 -3.10 -26.36
C GLU A 281 -0.30 -2.11 -27.47
N ASN A 282 -1.23 -1.89 -28.41
CA ASN A 282 -1.05 -0.96 -29.52
C ASN A 282 -0.80 0.46 -29.04
N ARG A 283 -1.61 0.93 -28.07
CA ARG A 283 -1.43 2.28 -27.54
C ARG A 283 -0.18 2.39 -26.68
N TRP A 284 0.13 1.38 -25.86
CA TRP A 284 1.36 1.35 -25.06
C TRP A 284 2.60 1.50 -25.94
N SER A 285 2.69 0.72 -27.01
CA SER A 285 3.77 0.82 -28.00
C SER A 285 3.81 2.20 -28.67
N ALA A 286 2.66 2.72 -29.11
CA ALA A 286 2.56 4.04 -29.76
C ALA A 286 3.00 5.20 -28.85
N LEU A 287 2.82 5.07 -27.53
CA LEU A 287 3.26 6.07 -26.55
C LEU A 287 4.76 5.98 -26.21
N GLY A 288 5.50 5.07 -26.85
CA GLY A 288 6.92 4.81 -26.60
C GLY A 288 7.18 3.79 -25.49
N GLY A 289 6.18 2.96 -25.16
CA GLY A 289 6.31 1.87 -24.20
C GLY A 289 7.24 0.75 -24.69
N CYS A 290 7.78 -0.03 -23.75
CA CYS A 290 8.58 -1.21 -24.07
C CYS A 290 7.72 -2.36 -24.62
N GLN A 291 8.37 -3.39 -25.17
CA GLN A 291 7.69 -4.59 -25.66
C GLN A 291 6.89 -5.26 -24.52
N VAL A 292 5.61 -5.57 -24.80
CA VAL A 292 4.72 -6.24 -23.85
C VAL A 292 5.11 -7.71 -23.73
N HIS A 293 5.15 -8.20 -22.50
CA HIS A 293 5.34 -9.61 -22.17
C HIS A 293 4.02 -10.23 -21.75
N THR A 294 3.83 -11.52 -22.05
CA THR A 294 2.73 -12.28 -21.48
C THR A 294 2.86 -12.29 -19.97
N SER A 295 1.83 -11.80 -19.30
CA SER A 295 1.73 -11.72 -17.85
C SER A 295 0.53 -12.53 -17.33
N PRO A 296 0.53 -12.90 -16.03
CA PRO A 296 -0.66 -13.43 -15.36
C PRO A 296 -1.92 -12.64 -15.67
N LEU A 297 -1.80 -11.31 -15.74
CA LEU A 297 -2.93 -10.43 -16.01
C LEU A 297 -3.44 -10.54 -17.46
N SER A 298 -2.54 -10.59 -18.45
CA SER A 298 -2.94 -10.80 -19.85
C SER A 298 -3.56 -12.19 -20.09
N GLN A 299 -3.20 -13.19 -19.28
CA GLN A 299 -3.79 -14.53 -19.36
C GLN A 299 -5.17 -14.59 -18.69
N ALA A 300 -5.35 -13.84 -17.59
CA ALA A 300 -6.59 -13.86 -16.81
C ALA A 300 -7.73 -13.06 -17.44
N PHE A 301 -7.43 -12.12 -18.36
CA PHE A 301 -8.43 -11.24 -18.96
C PHE A 301 -8.37 -11.29 -20.50
N PRO A 302 -9.51 -11.27 -21.20
CA PRO A 302 -9.55 -11.24 -22.65
C PRO A 302 -9.02 -9.92 -23.22
N GLU A 303 -8.43 -9.97 -24.42
CA GLU A 303 -7.77 -8.84 -25.11
C GLU A 303 -8.66 -7.59 -25.30
N TYR A 304 -9.98 -7.76 -25.39
CA TYR A 304 -10.92 -6.68 -25.76
C TYR A 304 -11.54 -5.92 -24.58
N SER A 305 -10.90 -5.92 -23.42
CA SER A 305 -11.47 -5.24 -22.24
C SER A 305 -11.32 -3.72 -22.33
N PRO A 306 -12.36 -2.93 -21.96
CA PRO A 306 -12.28 -1.47 -21.99
C PRO A 306 -11.22 -0.95 -21.01
N THR A 307 -10.49 0.10 -21.36
CA THR A 307 -9.45 0.66 -20.46
C THR A 307 -10.01 1.65 -19.44
N PHE A 308 -11.21 2.19 -19.67
CA PHE A 308 -11.77 3.36 -18.96
C PHE A 308 -10.87 4.60 -18.99
N LEU A 309 -9.88 4.65 -19.90
CA LEU A 309 -9.04 5.81 -20.12
C LEU A 309 -9.51 6.56 -21.38
N ASN A 310 -9.43 7.89 -21.34
CA ASN A 310 -9.50 8.70 -22.55
C ASN A 310 -8.14 8.61 -23.26
N LEU A 311 -7.91 7.58 -24.09
CA LEU A 311 -6.57 7.30 -24.63
C LEU A 311 -6.03 8.43 -25.52
N ASP A 312 -6.90 9.23 -26.12
CA ASP A 312 -6.53 10.29 -27.07
C ASP A 312 -5.79 11.45 -26.42
N ILE A 313 -6.00 11.70 -25.11
CA ILE A 313 -5.31 12.77 -24.38
C ILE A 313 -3.86 12.43 -24.00
N TYR A 314 -3.44 11.18 -24.19
CA TYR A 314 -2.06 10.76 -23.95
C TYR A 314 -1.26 10.87 -25.25
N GLU A 315 -0.44 11.90 -25.37
CA GLU A 315 0.52 12.01 -26.50
C GLU A 315 1.81 11.25 -26.22
N THR A 316 2.19 11.17 -24.94
CA THR A 316 3.36 10.45 -24.42
C THR A 316 2.97 9.76 -23.12
N ILE A 317 3.70 8.69 -22.74
CA ILE A 317 3.52 8.08 -21.41
C ILE A 317 3.77 9.15 -20.35
N TYR A 318 4.96 9.74 -20.35
CA TYR A 318 5.34 10.72 -19.34
C TYR A 318 5.35 12.14 -19.87
N ILE A 319 4.73 13.03 -19.12
CA ILE A 319 4.81 14.47 -19.37
C ILE A 319 6.27 14.94 -19.14
N PRO A 320 6.87 15.68 -20.08
CA PRO A 320 8.18 16.28 -19.88
C PRO A 320 8.24 17.11 -18.60
N SER A 321 9.33 16.96 -17.84
CA SER A 321 9.58 17.73 -16.62
C SER A 321 9.50 19.23 -16.92
N GLY A 322 8.57 19.95 -16.28
CA GLY A 322 8.40 21.40 -16.46
C GLY A 322 6.96 21.89 -16.61
N LEU A 323 5.99 20.99 -16.84
CA LEU A 323 4.59 21.39 -16.84
C LEU A 323 4.10 21.70 -15.41
N ARG A 324 3.59 22.93 -15.23
CA ARG A 324 3.24 23.49 -13.93
C ARG A 324 2.19 22.63 -13.24
N ALA A 325 2.52 22.16 -12.04
CA ALA A 325 1.55 21.53 -11.15
C ALA A 325 0.32 22.43 -10.98
N LYS A 326 -0.86 21.85 -11.09
CA LYS A 326 -2.14 22.51 -10.85
C LYS A 326 -2.69 22.06 -9.51
N HIS A 327 -3.49 22.91 -8.88
CA HIS A 327 -4.17 22.58 -7.65
C HIS A 327 -5.61 22.17 -7.94
N VAL A 328 -6.06 21.12 -7.26
CA VAL A 328 -7.47 20.74 -7.17
C VAL A 328 -7.88 20.63 -5.70
N PRO A 329 -9.15 20.92 -5.37
CA PRO A 329 -9.67 20.67 -4.04
C PRO A 329 -9.67 19.16 -3.73
N THR A 330 -9.67 18.84 -2.46
CA THR A 330 -9.89 17.49 -1.95
C THR A 330 -11.17 17.44 -1.12
N TYR A 331 -11.85 16.30 -1.18
CA TYR A 331 -13.10 16.04 -0.49
C TYR A 331 -12.87 14.98 0.58
N HIS A 332 -13.48 15.16 1.74
CA HIS A 332 -13.44 14.18 2.83
C HIS A 332 -14.76 13.42 2.90
N PHE A 333 -14.69 12.11 3.09
CA PHE A 333 -15.84 11.22 3.27
C PHE A 333 -15.62 10.30 4.46
N ASN A 334 -16.72 9.81 5.03
CA ASN A 334 -16.70 8.78 6.06
C ASN A 334 -17.26 7.46 5.53
N LEU A 335 -16.38 6.64 4.95
CA LEU A 335 -16.72 5.31 4.40
C LEU A 335 -16.72 4.20 5.48
N GLY A 336 -16.81 4.56 6.75
CA GLY A 336 -16.37 3.73 7.88
C GLY A 336 -14.87 3.87 8.18
N PHE A 337 -14.17 4.65 7.36
CA PHE A 337 -12.81 5.15 7.56
C PHE A 337 -12.70 6.56 6.96
N ASN A 338 -11.63 7.29 7.30
CA ASN A 338 -11.38 8.61 6.72
C ASN A 338 -10.93 8.47 5.26
N ALA A 339 -11.80 8.83 4.33
CA ALA A 339 -11.53 8.79 2.90
C ALA A 339 -11.32 10.20 2.36
N TRP A 340 -10.34 10.36 1.46
CA TRP A 340 -9.93 11.60 0.83
C TRP A 340 -9.80 11.39 -0.68
N SER A 341 -10.58 12.14 -1.46
CA SER A 341 -10.62 12.02 -2.92
C SER A 341 -10.46 13.40 -3.56
N ILE A 342 -10.03 13.43 -4.82
CA ILE A 342 -10.08 14.63 -5.68
C ILE A 342 -11.35 14.71 -6.53
N LEU A 343 -12.20 13.68 -6.47
CA LEU A 343 -13.55 13.66 -7.04
C LEU A 343 -14.61 13.58 -5.95
N THR A 344 -15.80 14.10 -6.25
CA THR A 344 -16.99 13.86 -5.42
C THR A 344 -17.49 12.42 -5.56
N SER A 345 -18.48 12.03 -4.75
CA SER A 345 -19.14 10.72 -4.91
C SER A 345 -19.93 10.66 -6.21
N PHE A 346 -20.18 9.45 -6.72
CA PHE A 346 -21.05 9.27 -7.89
C PHE A 346 -22.52 9.65 -7.66
N GLY A 347 -22.94 9.88 -6.41
CA GLY A 347 -24.31 10.23 -6.07
C GLY A 347 -25.26 9.03 -6.02
N SER A 348 -26.50 9.27 -5.61
CA SER A 348 -27.49 8.22 -5.37
C SER A 348 -28.04 7.58 -6.64
N SER A 349 -27.98 8.30 -7.75
CA SER A 349 -28.44 7.85 -9.05
C SER A 349 -27.42 7.03 -9.83
N SER A 350 -26.22 6.83 -9.28
CA SER A 350 -25.21 6.07 -9.99
C SER A 350 -25.32 4.59 -9.70
N ALA A 351 -25.41 3.79 -10.75
CA ALA A 351 -25.38 2.34 -10.65
C ALA A 351 -24.18 1.75 -11.40
N TYR A 352 -23.66 0.64 -10.88
CA TYR A 352 -22.85 -0.27 -11.67
C TYR A 352 -23.67 -1.49 -12.02
N ARG A 353 -23.60 -1.89 -13.29
CA ARG A 353 -24.37 -3.00 -13.83
C ARG A 353 -23.51 -4.24 -13.89
N ILE A 354 -24.01 -5.32 -13.30
CA ILE A 354 -23.43 -6.66 -13.42
C ILE A 354 -24.45 -7.56 -14.07
N GLU A 355 -24.04 -8.21 -15.14
CA GLU A 355 -24.78 -9.31 -15.75
C GLU A 355 -24.32 -10.60 -15.11
N LYS A 356 -25.22 -11.27 -14.38
CA LYS A 356 -24.98 -12.60 -13.81
C LYS A 356 -25.80 -13.61 -14.57
N GLN A 357 -25.12 -14.60 -15.15
CA GLN A 357 -25.81 -15.77 -15.68
C GLN A 357 -26.27 -16.63 -14.50
N ASN A 358 -27.58 -16.86 -14.41
CA ASN A 358 -28.20 -17.77 -13.47
C ASN A 358 -27.95 -19.23 -13.90
N ALA A 359 -28.22 -20.17 -12.99
CA ALA A 359 -28.07 -21.60 -13.28
C ALA A 359 -28.95 -22.10 -14.44
N ASP A 360 -30.06 -21.43 -14.72
CA ASP A 360 -30.96 -21.69 -15.85
C ASP A 360 -30.54 -20.99 -17.15
N GLY A 361 -29.39 -20.31 -17.16
CA GLY A 361 -28.88 -19.55 -18.30
C GLY A 361 -29.44 -18.14 -18.45
N SER A 362 -30.44 -17.74 -17.65
CA SER A 362 -30.99 -16.38 -17.70
C SER A 362 -30.02 -15.34 -17.13
N ILE A 363 -30.04 -14.10 -17.67
CA ILE A 363 -29.14 -13.03 -17.23
C ILE A 363 -29.86 -12.14 -16.22
N ASN A 364 -29.44 -12.20 -14.96
CA ASN A 364 -29.87 -11.26 -13.93
C ASN A 364 -29.00 -10.00 -13.97
N THR A 365 -29.66 -8.85 -14.13
CA THR A 365 -29.01 -7.54 -14.04
C THR A 365 -29.09 -7.02 -12.60
N VAL A 366 -27.94 -6.79 -11.96
CA VAL A 366 -27.86 -6.22 -10.62
C VAL A 366 -27.35 -4.78 -10.70
N PHE A 367 -28.09 -3.85 -10.10
CA PHE A 367 -27.71 -2.44 -9.97
C PHE A 367 -27.13 -2.16 -8.58
N LEU A 368 -25.98 -1.48 -8.54
CA LEU A 368 -25.21 -1.25 -7.33
C LEU A 368 -24.95 0.24 -7.11
N ALA A 369 -25.61 0.83 -6.11
CA ALA A 369 -25.49 2.25 -5.77
C ALA A 369 -24.69 2.47 -4.47
N PRO A 370 -23.46 3.01 -4.55
CA PRO A 370 -22.75 3.50 -3.38
C PRO A 370 -23.25 4.91 -3.00
N HIS A 371 -24.02 5.02 -1.92
CA HIS A 371 -24.51 6.30 -1.41
C HIS A 371 -23.57 6.89 -0.35
N GLN A 372 -22.88 7.98 -0.67
CA GLN A 372 -21.96 8.67 0.25
C GLN A 372 -21.93 10.16 -0.09
N TYR A 373 -22.26 11.06 0.84
CA TYR A 373 -22.08 12.50 0.64
C TYR A 373 -20.73 12.96 1.22
N PRO A 374 -20.11 14.02 0.67
CA PRO A 374 -18.98 14.66 1.32
C PRO A 374 -19.36 15.06 2.76
N SER A 375 -18.41 14.91 3.68
CA SER A 375 -18.54 15.45 5.03
C SER A 375 -18.72 16.97 4.97
N SER A 376 -19.39 17.54 5.97
CA SER A 376 -19.48 19.00 6.09
C SER A 376 -18.09 19.63 6.15
N GLU A 377 -17.96 20.88 5.68
CA GLU A 377 -16.67 21.58 5.65
C GLU A 377 -16.03 21.68 7.05
N PHE A 378 -16.85 21.85 8.10
CA PHE A 378 -16.40 21.80 9.48
C PHE A 378 -15.73 20.46 9.83
N ILE A 379 -16.39 19.33 9.50
CA ILE A 379 -15.82 18.00 9.72
C ILE A 379 -14.55 17.84 8.89
N ARG A 380 -14.56 18.21 7.61
CA ARG A 380 -13.39 18.13 6.73
C ARG A 380 -12.20 18.89 7.29
N GLN A 381 -12.36 20.15 7.73
CA GLN A 381 -11.29 20.95 8.32
C GLN A 381 -10.71 20.29 9.57
N SER A 382 -11.56 19.71 10.43
CA SER A 382 -11.11 18.98 11.63
C SER A 382 -10.26 17.74 11.31
N LYS A 383 -10.40 17.19 10.09
CA LYS A 383 -9.66 16.00 9.62
C LYS A 383 -8.43 16.33 8.79
N LEU A 384 -8.13 17.62 8.54
CA LEU A 384 -6.89 17.99 7.88
C LEU A 384 -5.68 17.63 8.73
N LEU A 385 -4.66 17.07 8.11
CA LEU A 385 -3.47 16.59 8.80
C LEU A 385 -2.76 17.72 9.56
N ARG A 386 -2.77 18.93 9.01
CA ARG A 386 -2.22 20.12 9.70
C ARG A 386 -2.92 20.42 11.03
N ILE A 387 -4.24 20.21 11.09
CA ILE A 387 -5.06 20.46 12.29
C ILE A 387 -4.85 19.30 13.27
N ILE A 388 -4.88 18.06 12.79
CA ILE A 388 -4.61 16.88 13.59
C ILE A 388 -3.22 16.94 14.23
N ILE A 389 -2.17 17.32 13.49
CA ILE A 389 -0.81 17.45 14.02
C ILE A 389 -0.72 18.56 15.07
N ALA A 390 -1.36 19.70 14.85
CA ALA A 390 -1.35 20.81 15.80
C ALA A 390 -2.09 20.48 17.11
N GLY A 391 -3.22 19.75 17.02
CA GLY A 391 -4.01 19.34 18.18
C GLY A 391 -3.46 18.11 18.91
N SER A 392 -2.72 17.24 18.22
CA SER A 392 -2.09 16.05 18.81
C SER A 392 -0.75 16.43 19.47
N SER A 393 -0.82 16.97 20.69
CA SER A 393 0.37 17.23 21.50
C SER A 393 1.12 15.95 21.90
N MET A 394 0.51 14.76 21.78
CA MET A 394 1.03 13.50 22.34
C MET A 394 1.32 12.39 21.34
N TRP A 395 0.95 12.50 20.07
CA TRP A 395 1.03 11.38 19.13
C TRP A 395 1.50 11.80 17.74
N THR A 396 2.36 11.00 17.14
CA THR A 396 2.66 11.05 15.71
C THR A 396 1.47 10.46 14.94
N VAL A 397 1.20 11.01 13.76
CA VAL A 397 0.26 10.43 12.80
C VAL A 397 1.08 10.21 11.53
N GLY A 398 1.57 8.99 11.31
CA GLY A 398 2.29 8.65 10.07
C GLY A 398 3.32 7.53 10.21
N PRO A 399 4.15 7.26 9.17
CA PRO A 399 5.17 6.22 9.16
C PRO A 399 6.23 6.40 10.25
N LEU A 400 6.33 7.61 10.82
CA LEU A 400 7.14 7.89 12.00
C LEU A 400 6.75 7.03 13.22
N ASP A 401 5.51 6.54 13.27
CA ASP A 401 5.06 5.59 14.30
C ASP A 401 5.48 4.14 14.03
N PHE A 402 6.02 3.81 12.85
CA PHE A 402 6.20 2.42 12.41
C PHE A 402 7.65 2.02 12.14
N CYS A 403 8.60 2.93 12.32
CA CYS A 403 9.97 2.70 11.88
C CYS A 403 10.90 2.30 13.02
N GLY A 404 11.58 1.17 12.86
CA GLY A 404 12.69 0.77 13.72
C GLY A 404 13.96 1.57 13.45
N VAL A 405 14.87 1.59 14.43
CA VAL A 405 16.21 2.15 14.31
C VAL A 405 17.21 1.00 14.19
N ALA A 406 18.09 1.04 13.19
CA ALA A 406 19.29 0.21 13.11
C ALA A 406 20.51 1.12 13.25
N ARG A 407 21.51 0.71 14.05
CA ARG A 407 22.68 1.52 14.42
C ARG A 407 24.00 0.75 14.22
N PRO A 408 25.13 1.44 14.00
CA PRO A 408 26.44 0.86 14.25
C PRO A 408 26.68 0.58 15.74
N VAL A 409 27.06 -0.65 16.04
CA VAL A 409 27.42 -1.17 17.35
C VAL A 409 28.93 -1.35 17.38
N GLN A 410 29.56 -0.84 18.42
CA GLN A 410 30.98 -1.04 18.68
C GLN A 410 31.14 -2.11 19.78
N GLU A 411 31.62 -3.30 19.42
CA GLU A 411 31.93 -4.37 20.38
C GLU A 411 33.38 -4.23 20.88
N GLY A 412 33.57 -3.52 21.99
CA GLY A 412 34.88 -3.35 22.64
C GLY A 412 35.85 -2.48 21.83
N ARG A 413 37.07 -2.99 21.57
CA ARG A 413 38.06 -2.30 20.70
C ARG A 413 37.81 -2.52 19.21
N ALA A 414 36.78 -3.29 18.83
CA ALA A 414 36.46 -3.50 17.43
C ALA A 414 36.01 -2.18 16.77
N PRO A 415 36.26 -2.00 15.46
CA PRO A 415 35.67 -0.89 14.72
C PRO A 415 34.14 -0.94 14.77
N GLU A 416 33.49 0.22 14.72
CA GLU A 416 32.03 0.38 14.67
C GLU A 416 31.44 -0.49 13.55
N ARG A 417 30.44 -1.32 13.85
CA ARG A 417 29.76 -2.18 12.86
C ARG A 417 28.28 -1.91 12.85
N MET A 418 27.75 -1.48 11.72
CA MET A 418 26.30 -1.43 11.50
C MET A 418 25.66 -2.80 11.75
N VAL A 419 24.76 -2.88 12.74
CA VAL A 419 23.94 -4.07 12.96
C VAL A 419 22.65 -3.88 12.19
N TYR A 420 22.56 -4.59 11.08
CA TYR A 420 21.40 -4.60 10.20
C TYR A 420 20.49 -5.79 10.52
N CYS A 421 19.20 -5.67 10.23
CA CYS A 421 18.34 -6.84 10.21
C CYS A 421 18.78 -7.80 9.09
N LEU A 422 18.91 -9.08 9.40
CA LEU A 422 19.16 -10.11 8.40
C LEU A 422 18.02 -10.07 7.37
N HIS A 423 18.37 -9.88 6.09
CA HIS A 423 17.43 -9.66 4.98
C HIS A 423 16.73 -8.29 4.91
N ASP A 424 17.30 -7.24 5.52
CA ASP A 424 16.86 -5.88 5.22
C ASP A 424 17.05 -5.61 3.71
N PRO A 425 15.98 -5.30 2.95
CA PRO A 425 16.05 -5.13 1.49
C PRO A 425 16.87 -3.90 1.08
N GLY A 426 17.19 -3.00 2.02
CA GLY A 426 18.09 -1.87 1.81
C GLY A 426 19.58 -2.22 1.91
N LEU A 427 19.95 -3.47 2.22
CA LEU A 427 21.36 -3.87 2.32
C LEU A 427 21.96 -4.14 0.94
N ASN A 428 23.12 -3.55 0.68
CA ASN A 428 23.93 -3.93 -0.46
C ASN A 428 24.58 -5.31 -0.24
N GLU A 429 25.03 -5.95 -1.33
CA GLU A 429 25.67 -7.28 -1.27
C GLU A 429 26.81 -7.36 -0.24
N HIS A 430 27.56 -6.28 -0.08
CA HIS A 430 28.69 -6.23 0.85
C HIS A 430 28.23 -6.27 2.31
N GLN A 431 27.16 -5.54 2.66
CA GLN A 431 26.58 -5.52 4.00
C GLN A 431 25.92 -6.86 4.36
N THR A 432 25.21 -7.47 3.41
CA THR A 432 24.62 -8.81 3.56
C THR A 432 25.70 -9.86 3.82
N TRP A 433 26.80 -9.80 3.06
CA TRP A 433 27.94 -10.70 3.25
C TRP A 433 28.62 -10.52 4.62
N LEU A 434 28.89 -9.27 5.04
CA LEU A 434 29.50 -8.96 6.34
C LEU A 434 28.69 -9.54 7.50
N HIS A 435 27.36 -9.49 7.40
CA HIS A 435 26.46 -10.01 8.43
C HIS A 435 26.58 -11.53 8.55
N LEU A 436 26.52 -12.27 7.43
CA LEU A 436 26.65 -13.73 7.40
C LEU A 436 28.02 -14.23 7.84
N ALA A 437 29.09 -13.51 7.46
CA ALA A 437 30.45 -13.82 7.90
C ALA A 437 30.61 -13.70 9.42
N ASN A 438 29.99 -12.68 10.03
CA ASN A 438 29.98 -12.49 11.47
C ASN A 438 29.18 -13.57 12.21
N ASP A 439 28.06 -14.02 11.63
CA ASP A 439 27.24 -15.07 12.23
C ASP A 439 27.96 -16.42 12.24
N LYS A 440 28.67 -16.74 11.16
CA LYS A 440 29.54 -17.92 11.07
C LYS A 440 30.71 -17.87 12.05
N SER A 441 31.34 -16.69 12.20
CA SER A 441 32.37 -16.43 13.20
C SER A 441 31.85 -16.65 14.64
N ARG A 442 30.63 -16.20 14.95
CA ARG A 442 29.98 -16.45 16.25
C ARG A 442 29.74 -17.94 16.51
N VAL A 443 29.34 -18.70 15.50
CA VAL A 443 29.17 -20.17 15.59
C VAL A 443 30.50 -20.87 15.82
N ASP A 444 31.56 -20.47 15.11
CA ASP A 444 32.90 -21.06 15.25
C ASP A 444 33.54 -20.74 16.62
N ASN A 445 33.35 -19.51 17.12
CA ASN A 445 33.79 -19.11 18.46
C ASN A 445 33.04 -19.86 19.57
N ARG A 446 31.73 -20.11 19.43
CA ARG A 446 30.98 -20.95 20.38
C ARG A 446 31.48 -22.40 20.45
N LYS A 447 32.13 -22.90 19.39
CA LYS A 447 32.73 -24.25 19.34
C LYS A 447 34.17 -24.30 19.85
N GLY A 448 34.69 -23.21 20.44
CA GLY A 448 36.05 -23.15 20.99
C GLY A 448 37.15 -23.23 19.93
N ARG A 449 36.82 -23.06 18.64
CA ARG A 449 37.83 -23.06 17.57
C ARG A 449 38.51 -21.70 17.53
N ARG A 450 39.82 -21.67 17.80
CA ARG A 450 40.63 -20.45 17.66
C ARG A 450 40.54 -19.94 16.22
N HIS A 451 40.13 -18.68 16.08
CA HIS A 451 39.96 -18.02 14.78
C HIS A 451 41.32 -17.93 14.07
N ARG A 452 41.52 -18.67 12.97
CA ARG A 452 42.60 -18.39 12.02
C ARG A 452 42.18 -17.20 11.14
N PRO A 453 43.07 -16.24 10.85
CA PRO A 453 42.80 -15.17 9.89
C PRO A 453 42.38 -15.79 8.55
N SER A 454 41.27 -15.34 7.97
CA SER A 454 40.80 -15.87 6.69
C SER A 454 41.78 -15.47 5.59
N THR A 455 42.22 -16.43 4.77
CA THR A 455 43.00 -16.12 3.58
C THR A 455 42.08 -15.59 2.48
N ASN A 456 42.64 -14.84 1.51
CA ASN A 456 41.87 -14.34 0.36
C ASN A 456 41.16 -15.47 -0.42
N LYS A 457 41.73 -16.69 -0.38
CA LYS A 457 41.15 -17.91 -0.96
C LYS A 457 39.90 -18.38 -0.21
N ASP A 458 39.86 -18.22 1.10
CA ASP A 458 38.67 -18.52 1.93
C ASP A 458 37.53 -17.55 1.62
N VAL A 459 37.85 -16.28 1.34
CA VAL A 459 36.88 -15.25 0.95
C VAL A 459 36.24 -15.57 -0.40
N ILE A 460 37.05 -15.94 -1.40
CA ILE A 460 36.55 -16.32 -2.73
C ILE A 460 35.67 -17.57 -2.65
N ASN A 461 36.10 -18.59 -1.89
CA ASN A 461 35.31 -19.81 -1.72
C ASN A 461 34.01 -19.59 -0.95
N ALA A 462 34.00 -18.69 0.05
CA ALA A 462 32.79 -18.31 0.77
C ALA A 462 31.79 -17.58 -0.14
N ARG A 463 32.26 -16.67 -1.00
CA ARG A 463 31.42 -15.99 -2.01
C ARG A 463 30.79 -16.98 -3.00
N LYS A 464 31.55 -17.99 -3.44
CA LYS A 464 31.04 -19.03 -4.34
C LYS A 464 29.92 -19.85 -3.67
N ARG A 465 30.16 -20.35 -2.47
CA ARG A 465 29.14 -21.11 -1.70
C ARG A 465 27.89 -20.29 -1.39
N PHE A 466 28.03 -18.98 -1.21
CA PHE A 466 26.90 -18.09 -0.99
C PHE A 466 25.98 -18.02 -2.21
N ARG A 467 26.54 -17.89 -3.42
CA ARG A 467 25.74 -17.93 -4.65
C ARG A 467 25.01 -19.27 -4.79
N GLU A 468 25.68 -20.37 -4.49
CA GLU A 468 25.10 -21.71 -4.53
C GLU A 468 23.96 -21.88 -3.51
N GLN A 469 24.12 -21.40 -2.26
CA GLN A 469 23.08 -21.45 -1.24
C GLN A 469 21.88 -20.55 -1.58
N ALA A 470 22.11 -19.36 -2.13
CA ALA A 470 21.05 -18.43 -2.51
C ALA A 470 20.15 -19.01 -3.63
N GLU A 471 20.74 -19.72 -4.60
CA GLU A 471 19.98 -20.47 -5.62
C GLU A 471 19.19 -21.62 -4.99
N THR A 472 19.79 -22.38 -4.07
CA THR A 472 19.12 -23.50 -3.39
C THR A 472 17.94 -23.03 -2.51
N ASP A 473 18.11 -21.92 -1.78
CA ASP A 473 17.05 -21.33 -0.95
C ASP A 473 15.91 -20.73 -1.81
N LYS A 474 16.22 -20.28 -3.03
CA LYS A 474 15.25 -19.82 -4.02
C LYS A 474 14.40 -20.97 -4.55
N GLU A 475 15.02 -22.12 -4.86
CA GLU A 475 14.32 -23.36 -5.23
C GLU A 475 13.43 -23.89 -4.10
N ASN A 476 13.94 -23.97 -2.87
CA ASN A 476 13.17 -24.48 -1.72
C ASN A 476 11.96 -23.59 -1.38
N ARG A 477 12.07 -22.27 -1.58
CA ARG A 477 10.95 -21.35 -1.41
C ARG A 477 9.88 -21.51 -2.49
N ALA A 478 10.27 -21.84 -3.72
CA ALA A 478 9.30 -22.11 -4.79
C ALA A 478 8.44 -23.34 -4.47
N ILE A 479 9.03 -24.37 -3.84
CA ILE A 479 8.33 -25.62 -3.48
C ILE A 479 7.35 -25.44 -2.32
N GLN A 480 7.67 -24.64 -1.30
CA GLN A 480 6.81 -24.50 -0.10
C GLN A 480 5.55 -23.67 -0.30
N VAL A 481 5.49 -22.85 -1.35
CA VAL A 481 4.36 -21.95 -1.59
C VAL A 481 3.12 -22.68 -2.12
N GLU A 482 3.28 -23.88 -2.68
CA GLU A 482 2.15 -24.68 -3.19
C GLU A 482 1.22 -25.25 -2.10
N GLU A 483 1.61 -25.28 -0.82
CA GLU A 483 0.90 -26.09 0.20
C GLU A 483 0.07 -25.32 1.25
N SER A 484 0.08 -23.98 1.32
CA SER A 484 -0.55 -23.26 2.44
C SER A 484 -1.88 -22.56 2.12
N GLN A 485 -2.95 -22.88 2.86
CA GLN A 485 -4.22 -22.14 2.84
C GLN A 485 -4.26 -20.99 3.88
N PRO A 486 -4.86 -19.84 3.56
CA PRO A 486 -4.86 -18.67 4.45
C PRO A 486 -5.93 -18.74 5.56
N PRO A 487 -5.60 -18.37 6.81
CA PRO A 487 -6.59 -18.28 7.90
C PRO A 487 -7.49 -17.04 7.77
N LYS A 488 -8.79 -17.22 8.02
CA LYS A 488 -9.82 -16.16 7.98
C LYS A 488 -10.00 -15.49 9.36
N ARG A 489 -9.59 -14.22 9.51
CA ARG A 489 -10.13 -13.30 10.54
C ARG A 489 -10.12 -11.85 10.05
N CYS A 490 -11.27 -11.17 10.16
CA CYS A 490 -11.43 -9.74 9.84
C CYS A 490 -11.03 -8.83 11.01
N ARG A 491 -10.45 -7.67 10.69
CA ARG A 491 -10.09 -6.59 11.63
C ARG A 491 -11.23 -5.58 11.83
N LEU A 492 -11.28 -4.96 13.00
CA LEU A 492 -12.05 -3.75 13.30
C LEU A 492 -11.07 -2.65 13.75
N SER A 493 -11.19 -1.41 13.23
CA SER A 493 -10.28 -0.31 13.60
C SER A 493 -10.71 0.38 14.91
N ALA A 494 -9.72 0.96 15.62
CA ALA A 494 -9.92 1.68 16.89
C ALA A 494 -10.52 3.09 16.73
N ASP A 495 -10.56 3.65 15.50
CA ASP A 495 -11.04 5.01 15.23
C ASP A 495 -12.52 5.23 15.62
N LYS A 496 -13.32 4.16 15.71
CA LYS A 496 -14.71 4.22 16.17
C LYS A 496 -14.86 4.77 17.59
N LYS A 497 -13.86 4.63 18.47
CA LYS A 497 -13.96 5.05 19.87
C LYS A 497 -13.64 6.54 20.08
N LEU A 498 -12.99 7.22 19.13
CA LEU A 498 -12.56 8.61 19.29
C LEU A 498 -13.67 9.65 19.04
N ILE A 499 -14.81 9.26 18.44
CA ILE A 499 -15.92 10.18 18.15
C ILE A 499 -16.88 10.33 19.35
N VAL A 500 -16.87 9.40 20.30
CA VAL A 500 -17.86 9.36 21.40
C VAL A 500 -17.40 10.14 22.65
N GLN A 501 -16.15 10.59 22.73
CA GLN A 501 -15.60 11.27 23.93
C GLN A 501 -15.47 12.80 23.79
N GLY A 502 -16.09 13.41 22.77
CA GLY A 502 -15.98 14.85 22.46
C GLY A 502 -17.30 15.62 22.51
N SER A 503 -18.26 15.21 23.34
CA SER A 503 -19.51 15.96 23.56
C SER A 503 -19.58 16.42 25.01
N ILE A 504 -19.06 17.62 25.26
CA ILE A 504 -19.54 18.55 26.29
C ILE A 504 -19.90 19.83 25.56
#